data_AF-A0A1C7GZB9-F1
#
_entry.id   AF-A0A1C7GZB9-F1
#
_cell.length_a   1.000
_cell.length_b   1.000
_cell.length_c   1.000
_cell.angle_alpha   90.00
_cell.angle_beta   90.00
_cell.angle_gamma   90.00
#
_symmetry.space_group_name_H-M   'P 1'
#
loop_
_entity.id
_entity.type
_entity.pdbx_description
1 polymer ?
#
loop_
_entity_poly.entity_id
_entity_poly.type
_entity_poly.pdbx_seq_one_letter_code
_entity_poly.pdbx_strand_id
1 'polypeptide(L)' 'MQVLSGISFSDKAAINLKLKNKAKATWSFHGDAGGGYSWQPDGAIWDGELFAMAVMPNFQNITTLQQTGRIWIEV' A
#
# COMPACT_ATOMS: atom_id res chain seq x y z
N MET A 1 -5.44 29.03 12.19
CA MET A 1 -5.00 28.13 13.28
C MET A 1 -4.46 26.88 12.62
N GLN A 2 -3.13 26.74 12.54
CA GLN A 2 -2.46 25.62 11.88
C GLN A 2 -2.12 24.59 12.97
N VAL A 3 -2.90 23.52 13.03
CA VAL A 3 -2.73 22.46 14.02
C VAL A 3 -1.80 21.40 13.40
N LEU A 4 -0.62 21.26 14.01
CA LEU A 4 0.42 20.24 13.76
C LEU A 4 1.25 20.38 12.47
N SER A 5 2.00 21.48 12.31
CA SER A 5 3.19 21.52 11.46
C SER A 5 4.42 21.09 12.27
N GLY A 6 4.86 19.83 12.14
CA GLY A 6 6.10 19.35 12.78
C GLY A 6 6.10 17.90 13.26
N ILE A 7 4.99 17.17 13.15
CA ILE A 7 4.97 15.74 13.43
C ILE A 7 4.87 15.01 12.09
N SER A 8 6.02 14.55 11.59
CA SER A 8 6.00 13.44 10.63
C SER A 8 5.45 12.26 11.40
N PHE A 9 4.23 11.83 11.08
CA PHE A 9 3.82 10.50 11.48
C PHE A 9 4.81 9.52 10.84
N SER A 10 5.35 8.62 11.64
CA SER A 10 6.18 7.54 11.11
C SER A 10 5.24 6.57 10.40
N ASP A 11 5.31 6.49 9.08
CA ASP A 11 4.59 5.48 8.28
C ASP A 11 4.98 4.04 8.66
N LYS A 12 6.02 3.87 9.48
CA LYS A 12 6.41 2.59 10.07
C LYS A 12 5.58 2.29 11.30
N ALA A 13 4.46 1.61 11.13
CA ALA A 13 3.98 0.68 12.15
C ALA A 13 5.05 -0.40 12.35
N ALA A 14 5.86 -0.30 13.42
CA ALA A 14 6.91 -1.27 13.70
C ALA A 14 6.31 -2.51 14.38
N ILE A 15 5.88 -3.49 13.59
CA ILE A 15 5.55 -4.82 14.09
C ILE A 15 6.86 -5.50 14.52
N ASN A 16 7.04 -5.82 15.80
CA ASN A 16 8.25 -6.47 16.29
C ASN A 16 8.11 -8.00 16.25
N LEU A 17 8.18 -8.61 15.07
CA LEU A 17 8.18 -10.07 14.94
C LEU A 17 9.59 -10.63 15.20
N LYS A 18 9.75 -11.47 16.22
CA LYS A 18 11.02 -12.16 16.52
C LYS A 18 10.99 -13.60 16.02
N LEU A 19 11.67 -13.87 14.91
CA LEU A 19 11.82 -15.21 14.37
C LEU A 19 12.85 -16.03 15.18
N LYS A 20 12.69 -17.36 15.21
CA LYS A 20 13.66 -18.28 15.83
C LYS A 20 15.01 -18.21 15.11
N ASN A 21 16.09 -18.53 15.81
CA ASN A 21 17.43 -18.60 15.22
C ASN A 21 17.44 -19.63 14.06
N LYS A 22 17.97 -19.24 12.89
CA LYS A 22 17.93 -19.99 11.61
C LYS A 22 16.55 -20.10 10.93
N ALA A 23 15.54 -19.35 11.35
CA ALA A 23 14.27 -19.28 10.63
C ALA A 23 14.49 -18.72 9.20
N LYS A 24 13.84 -19.34 8.21
CA LYS A 24 13.79 -18.83 6.83
C LYS A 24 12.92 -17.57 6.77
N ALA A 25 13.13 -16.74 5.76
CA ALA A 25 12.30 -15.56 5.50
C ALA A 25 10.82 -15.97 5.36
N THR A 26 9.94 -15.22 6.02
CA THR A 26 8.48 -15.38 5.88
C THR A 26 7.94 -14.18 5.11
N TRP A 27 7.06 -14.46 4.15
CA TRP A 27 6.44 -13.44 3.31
C TRP A 27 4.93 -13.47 3.48
N SER A 28 4.31 -12.29 3.53
CA SER A 28 2.86 -12.15 3.43
C SER A 28 2.50 -11.10 2.38
N PHE A 29 1.42 -11.36 1.67
CA PHE A 29 0.92 -10.48 0.61
C PHE A 29 -0.56 -10.20 0.86
N HIS A 30 -0.97 -8.96 0.65
CA HIS A 30 -2.36 -8.54 0.67
C HIS A 30 -2.56 -7.50 -0.42
N GLY A 31 -3.71 -7.49 -1.08
CA GLY A 31 -3.97 -6.47 -2.09
C GLY A 31 -5.44 -6.40 -2.41
N ASP A 32 -5.82 -5.25 -2.96
CA ASP A 32 -7.15 -4.94 -3.43
C ASP A 32 -7.04 -4.19 -4.77
N ALA A 33 -8.05 -4.32 -5.61
CA ALA A 33 -8.11 -3.58 -6.85
C ALA A 33 -9.56 -3.37 -7.25
N GLY A 34 -9.86 -2.17 -7.72
CA GLY A 34 -11.19 -1.74 -8.10
C GLY A 34 -11.16 -0.80 -9.30
N GLY A 35 -12.29 -0.72 -9.98
CA GLY A 35 -12.45 0.18 -11.11
C GLY A 35 -13.90 0.38 -11.45
N GLY A 36 -14.16 1.47 -12.15
CA GLY A 36 -15.50 1.85 -12.57
C GLY A 36 -15.46 2.56 -13.91
N TYR A 37 -16.48 2.32 -14.71
CA TYR A 37 -16.73 3.04 -15.94
C TYR A 37 -18.06 3.79 -15.80
N SER A 38 -18.10 5.03 -16.27
CA SER A 38 -19.33 5.81 -16.38
C SER A 38 -19.47 6.30 -17.81
N TRP A 39 -20.71 6.32 -18.29
CA TRP A 39 -21.14 6.89 -19.56
C TRP A 39 -21.47 8.39 -19.41
N GLN A 40 -21.63 8.87 -18.17
CA GLN A 40 -22.00 10.24 -17.82
C GLN A 40 -21.33 10.65 -16.49
N PRO A 41 -20.28 11.49 -16.53
CA PRO A 41 -19.43 11.79 -17.69
C PRO A 41 -18.73 10.53 -18.24
N ASP A 42 -18.44 10.50 -19.54
CA ASP A 42 -17.77 9.36 -20.18
C ASP A 42 -16.31 9.24 -19.70
N GLY A 43 -15.99 8.10 -19.08
CA GLY A 43 -14.66 7.85 -18.55
C GLY A 43 -14.54 6.61 -17.69
N ALA A 44 -13.29 6.27 -17.40
CA ALA A 44 -12.93 5.13 -16.57
C ALA A 44 -12.03 5.57 -15.41
N ILE A 45 -12.21 4.91 -14.26
CA ILE A 45 -11.34 5.03 -13.08
C ILE A 45 -10.86 3.65 -12.67
N TRP A 46 -9.66 3.61 -12.10
CA TRP A 46 -9.14 2.44 -11.42
C TRP A 46 -8.33 2.85 -10.21
N ASP A 47 -8.31 1.95 -9.24
CA ASP A 47 -7.52 2.04 -8.04
C ASP A 47 -7.02 0.64 -7.68
N GLY A 48 -5.78 0.54 -7.24
CA GLY A 48 -5.17 -0.74 -6.90
C GLY A 48 -4.10 -0.56 -5.85
N GLU A 49 -4.05 -1.53 -4.94
CA GLU A 49 -3.11 -1.55 -3.83
C GLU A 49 -2.56 -2.96 -3.63
N LEU A 50 -1.25 -3.03 -3.41
CA LEU A 50 -0.55 -4.26 -3.04
C LEU A 50 0.40 -3.99 -1.88
N PHE A 51 0.27 -4.80 -0.85
CA PHE A 51 1.16 -4.89 0.30
C PHE A 51 1.95 -6.18 0.26
N ALA A 52 3.26 -6.06 0.43
CA ALA A 52 4.16 -7.18 0.65
C ALA A 52 4.95 -6.95 1.95
N MET A 53 4.96 -7.93 2.84
CA MET A 53 5.79 -7.90 4.03
C MET A 53 6.82 -9.03 3.97
N ALA A 54 8.09 -8.66 4.12
CA ALA A 54 9.19 -9.59 4.31
C ALA A 54 9.64 -9.55 5.77
N VAL A 55 9.58 -10.70 6.45
CA VAL A 55 9.99 -10.86 7.85
C VAL A 55 11.21 -11.77 7.91
N MET A 56 12.31 -11.24 8.45
CA MET A 56 13.57 -11.94 8.68
C MET A 56 14.08 -11.63 10.10
N PRO A 57 14.94 -12.49 10.69
CA PRO A 57 15.39 -12.31 12.08
C PRO A 57 16.01 -10.94 12.40
N ASN A 58 16.69 -10.32 11.43
CA ASN A 58 17.37 -9.03 11.59
C ASN A 58 16.82 -7.94 10.65
N PHE A 59 15.75 -8.21 9.90
CA PHE A 59 15.21 -7.29 8.91
C PHE A 59 13.71 -7.50 8.75
N GLN A 60 12.94 -6.43 8.87
CA GLN A 60 11.50 -6.43 8.61
C GLN A 60 11.20 -5.25 7.71
N ASN A 61 10.53 -5.51 6.61
CA ASN A 61 10.13 -4.48 5.67
C ASN A 61 8.72 -4.73 5.15
N ILE A 62 7.93 -3.68 5.09
CA ILE A 62 6.66 -3.65 4.40
C ILE A 62 6.85 -2.76 3.17
N THR A 63 6.52 -3.28 2.00
CA THR A 63 6.51 -2.56 0.74
C THR A 63 5.09 -2.44 0.28
N THR A 64 4.66 -1.21 0.02
CA THR A 64 3.33 -0.90 -0.51
C THR A 64 3.48 -0.33 -1.91
N LEU A 65 2.68 -0.85 -2.83
CA LEU A 65 2.54 -0.36 -4.20
C LEU A 65 1.10 0.08 -4.38
N GLN A 66 0.90 1.35 -4.70
CA GLN A 66 -0.41 1.94 -4.98
C GLN A 66 -0.43 2.45 -6.41
N GLN A 67 -1.54 2.22 -7.10
CA GLN A 67 -1.77 2.70 -8.46
C GLN A 67 -3.20 3.17 -8.61
N THR A 68 -3.36 4.47 -8.73
CA THR A 68 -4.63 5.11 -9.07
C THR A 68 -4.55 5.72 -10.46
N GLY A 69 -5.63 5.65 -11.23
CA GLY A 69 -5.72 6.39 -12.48
C GLY A 69 -7.13 6.64 -12.95
N ARG A 70 -7.24 7.59 -13.89
CA ARG A 70 -8.49 8.03 -14.49
C ARG A 70 -8.23 8.46 -15.92
N ILE A 71 -9.15 8.09 -16.81
CA ILE A 71 -9.19 8.53 -18.20
C ILE A 71 -10.57 9.14 -18.48
N TRP A 72 -10.58 10.26 -19.18
CA TRP A 72 -11.77 10.86 -19.77
C TRP A 72 -11.86 10.46 -21.23
N ILE A 73 -13.07 10.14 -21.70
CA ILE A 73 -13.33 9.86 -23.10
C ILE A 73 -14.08 11.06 -23.65
N GLU A 74 -13.43 11.79 -24.56
CA GLU A 74 -14.08 12.86 -25.32
C GLU A 74 -14.72 12.22 -26.56
N VAL A 75 -16.04 12.38 -26.71
CA VAL A 75 -16.84 11.92 -27.85
C VAL A 75 -17.09 13.06 -28.84
#